data_AF-A0A934FR01-F1
#
_entry.id   AF-A0A934FR01-F1
#
_cell.length_a   1.000
_cell.length_b   1.000
_cell.length_c   1.000
_cell.angle_alpha   90.00
_cell.angle_beta   90.00
_cell.angle_gamma   90.00
#
_symmetry.space_group_name_H-M   'P 1'
#
loop_
_entity.id
_entity.type
_entity.pdbx_description
1 polymer ?
#
loop_
_entity_poly.entity_id
_entity_poly.type
_entity_poly.pdbx_seq_one_letter_code
_entity_poly.pdbx_strand_id
1 'polypeptide(L)'
;MTDRPTTHGLGAWLKLAAPLAILALAGLVWIEPWLPGAEWIGKNLGETAILRFSLGFGFLYLALVLLEQRRLGSLFRQVLMELKRFHAMRSDDGSEARREAITILVAALESPDAEVRENAHKHLSRLTGVDHGTDAANWRVWLDAQSRSQRGT
;
A
#
# COMPACT_ATOMS: atom_id res chain seq x y z
N MET A 1 -31.74 1.09 8.05
CA MET A 1 -30.66 2.00 8.48
C MET A 1 -29.83 1.22 9.49
N THR A 2 -28.87 0.44 9.00
CA THR A 2 -28.05 -0.47 9.80
C THR A 2 -26.61 0.02 9.71
N ASP A 3 -26.14 0.53 10.84
CA ASP A 3 -24.76 0.99 11.04
C ASP A 3 -23.82 -0.19 10.79
N ARG A 4 -22.94 -0.05 9.80
CA ARG A 4 -21.85 -1.02 9.57
C ARG A 4 -20.65 -0.57 10.41
N PRO A 5 -20.12 -1.42 11.30
CA PRO A 5 -18.93 -1.08 12.06
C PRO A 5 -17.75 -0.82 11.12
N THR A 6 -17.21 0.39 11.22
CA THR A 6 -16.07 0.87 10.44
C THR A 6 -14.82 0.05 10.77
N THR A 7 -14.36 -0.75 9.83
CA THR A 7 -13.13 -1.56 9.89
C THR A 7 -11.83 -0.73 9.83
N HIS A 8 -11.92 0.60 9.94
CA HIS A 8 -10.80 1.53 9.86
C HIS A 8 -9.80 1.44 11.03
N GLY A 9 -10.16 0.82 12.16
CA GLY A 9 -9.28 0.74 13.34
C GLY A 9 -8.13 -0.28 13.21
N LEU A 10 -8.36 -1.43 12.58
CA LEU A 10 -7.42 -2.56 12.64
C LEU A 10 -6.10 -2.31 11.89
N GLY A 11 -6.17 -1.71 10.69
CA GLY A 11 -4.99 -1.50 9.86
C GLY A 11 -4.03 -0.41 10.40
N ALA A 12 -4.58 0.63 11.04
CA ALA A 12 -3.77 1.66 11.70
C ALA A 12 -3.10 1.10 12.97
N TRP A 13 -3.83 0.27 13.73
CA TRP A 13 -3.31 -0.38 14.93
C TRP A 13 -2.20 -1.37 14.59
N LEU A 14 -2.30 -2.13 13.49
CA LEU A 14 -1.26 -3.05 13.02
C LEU A 14 0.05 -2.34 12.63
N LYS A 15 -0.02 -1.18 11.98
CA LYS A 15 1.18 -0.39 11.62
C LYS A 15 1.91 0.17 12.83
N LEU A 16 1.18 0.51 13.89
CA LEU A 16 1.73 0.93 15.19
C LEU A 16 2.23 -0.26 16.02
N ALA A 17 1.52 -1.40 15.96
CA ALA A 17 1.87 -2.61 16.69
C ALA A 17 3.09 -3.31 16.10
N ALA A 18 3.37 -3.14 14.80
CA ALA A 18 4.50 -3.79 14.14
C ALA A 18 5.88 -3.46 14.74
N PRO A 19 6.29 -2.17 14.85
CA PRO A 19 7.55 -1.83 15.51
C PRO A 19 7.54 -2.19 17.00
N LEU A 20 6.38 -2.10 17.68
CA LEU A 20 6.25 -2.51 19.08
C LEU A 20 6.42 -4.03 19.28
N ALA A 21 5.93 -4.85 18.35
CA ALA A 21 6.11 -6.30 18.40
C ALA A 21 7.58 -6.68 18.15
N ILE A 22 8.25 -6.00 17.22
CA ILE A 22 9.69 -6.18 16.98
C ILE A 22 10.50 -5.74 18.21
N LEU A 23 10.16 -4.60 18.82
CA LEU A 23 10.79 -4.13 20.06
C LEU A 23 10.51 -5.05 21.24
N ALA A 24 9.30 -5.62 21.34
CA ALA A 24 8.95 -6.58 22.38
C ALA A 24 9.72 -7.89 22.21
N LEU A 25 9.88 -8.40 20.97
CA LEU A 25 10.71 -9.56 20.67
C LEU A 25 12.18 -9.29 20.98
N ALA A 26 12.71 -8.14 20.57
CA ALA A 26 14.09 -7.75 20.87
C ALA A 26 14.32 -7.59 22.38
N GLY A 27 13.37 -6.99 23.10
CA GLY A 27 13.39 -6.87 24.55
C GLY A 27 13.30 -8.21 25.26
N LEU A 28 12.50 -9.15 24.74
CA LEU A 28 12.40 -10.51 25.27
C LEU A 28 13.72 -11.27 25.16
N VAL A 29 14.42 -11.14 24.03
CA VAL A 29 15.77 -11.72 23.83
C VAL A 29 16.78 -11.02 24.74
N TRP A 30 16.67 -9.72 24.97
CA TRP A 30 17.58 -8.99 25.85
C TRP A 30 17.38 -9.33 27.34
N ILE A 31 16.15 -9.64 27.76
CA ILE A 31 15.78 -10.03 29.13
C ILE A 31 16.02 -11.52 29.40
N GLU A 32 16.29 -12.33 28.37
CA GLU A 32 16.58 -13.76 28.45
C GLU A 32 17.48 -14.20 29.63
N PRO A 33 18.65 -13.60 29.89
CA PRO A 33 19.53 -14.03 30.98
C PRO A 33 18.97 -13.76 32.39
N TRP A 34 17.90 -12.96 32.49
CA TRP A 34 17.27 -12.59 33.75
C TRP A 34 15.98 -13.38 34.04
N LEU A 35 15.55 -14.26 33.13
CA LEU A 35 14.35 -15.05 33.32
C LEU A 35 14.60 -16.22 34.29
N PRO A 36 13.84 -16.33 35.39
CA PRO A 36 13.94 -17.48 36.28
C PRO A 36 13.54 -18.75 35.52
N GLY A 37 14.47 -19.71 35.41
CA GLY A 37 14.27 -20.97 34.68
C GLY A 37 15.02 -21.07 33.35
N ALA A 38 15.74 -20.03 32.90
CA ALA A 38 16.55 -20.09 31.68
C ALA A 38 17.58 -21.23 31.71
N GLU A 39 18.23 -21.49 32.85
CA GLU A 39 19.16 -22.62 33.01
C GLU A 39 18.49 -23.99 32.88
N TRP A 40 17.25 -24.14 33.36
CA TRP A 40 16.47 -25.37 33.21
C TRP A 40 16.08 -25.60 31.75
N ILE A 41 15.70 -24.53 31.04
CA ILE A 41 15.38 -24.56 29.61
C ILE A 41 16.64 -24.91 28.80
N GLY A 42 17.76 -24.24 29.06
CA GLY A 42 19.03 -24.51 28.40
C GLY A 42 19.49 -25.96 28.57
N LYS A 43 19.31 -26.54 29.77
CA LYS A 43 19.62 -27.96 30.03
C LYS A 43 18.74 -28.94 29.27
N ASN A 44 17.44 -28.68 29.13
CA ASN A 44 16.50 -29.63 28.54
C ASN A 44 16.33 -29.47 27.02
N LEU A 45 16.35 -28.23 26.53
CA LEU A 45 16.05 -27.89 25.14
C LEU A 45 17.30 -27.47 24.34
N GLY A 46 18.42 -27.25 25.02
CA GLY A 46 19.69 -26.82 24.44
C GLY A 46 19.85 -25.31 24.42
N GLU A 47 21.11 -24.87 24.44
CA GLU A 47 21.54 -23.46 24.50
C GLU A 47 21.00 -22.59 23.34
N THR A 48 20.62 -23.22 22.23
CA THR A 48 20.09 -22.54 21.04
C THR A 48 18.57 -22.54 20.94
N ALA A 49 17.87 -23.12 21.92
CA ALA A 49 16.41 -23.28 21.87
C ALA A 49 15.69 -21.93 21.77
N ILE A 50 16.10 -20.96 22.58
CA ILE A 50 15.45 -19.65 22.67
C ILE A 50 15.69 -18.84 21.38
N LEU A 51 16.90 -18.91 20.81
CA LEU A 51 17.20 -18.32 19.51
C LEU A 51 16.34 -18.92 18.39
N ARG A 52 16.14 -20.24 18.37
CA ARG A 52 15.30 -20.91 17.36
C ARG A 52 13.83 -20.53 17.49
N PHE A 53 13.33 -20.42 18.73
CA PHE A 53 11.96 -19.99 18.99
C PHE A 53 11.72 -18.53 18.57
N SER A 54 12.62 -17.62 18.95
CA SER A 54 12.52 -16.20 18.57
C SER A 54 12.63 -16.01 17.06
N LEU A 55 13.55 -16.71 16.40
CA LEU A 55 13.65 -16.71 14.94
C LEU A 55 12.37 -17.25 14.28
N GLY A 56 11.84 -18.37 14.77
CA GLY A 56 10.58 -18.95 14.30
C GLY A 56 9.40 -17.99 14.45
N PHE A 57 9.32 -17.30 15.59
CA PHE A 57 8.29 -16.30 15.84
C PHE A 57 8.43 -15.08 14.92
N GLY A 58 9.67 -14.65 14.65
CA GLY A 58 9.96 -13.59 13.67
C GLY A 58 9.52 -13.96 12.25
N PHE A 59 9.81 -15.18 11.80
CA PHE A 59 9.33 -15.67 10.51
C PHE A 59 7.80 -15.78 10.44
N LEU A 60 7.17 -16.28 11.51
CA LEU A 60 5.71 -16.36 11.59
C LEU A 60 5.07 -14.98 11.52
N TYR A 61 5.63 -14.01 12.25
CA TYR A 61 5.20 -12.62 12.21
C TYR A 61 5.33 -12.03 10.81
N LEU A 62 6.48 -12.19 10.16
CA LEU A 62 6.71 -11.72 8.80
C LEU A 62 5.70 -12.33 7.80
N ALA A 63 5.45 -13.65 7.92
CA ALA A 63 4.47 -14.34 7.08
C ALA A 63 3.06 -13.77 7.26
N LEU A 64 2.68 -13.41 8.49
CA LEU A 64 1.38 -12.82 8.80
C LEU A 64 1.24 -11.43 8.20
N VAL A 65 2.28 -10.59 8.31
CA VAL A 65 2.31 -9.26 7.67
C VAL A 65 2.21 -9.38 6.14
N LEU A 66 2.93 -10.32 5.53
CA LEU A 66 2.85 -10.56 4.08
C LEU A 66 1.45 -11.03 3.64
N LEU A 67 0.80 -11.88 4.44
CA LEU A 67 -0.57 -12.32 4.16
C LEU A 67 -1.55 -11.15 4.23
N GLU A 68 -1.39 -10.28 5.23
CA GLU A 68 -2.20 -9.07 5.36
C GLU A 68 -2.00 -8.11 4.19
N GLN A 69 -0.75 -7.87 3.77
CA GLN A 69 -0.49 -7.05 2.59
C GLN A 69 -1.15 -7.63 1.32
N ARG A 70 -1.10 -8.96 1.15
CA ARG A 70 -1.81 -9.63 0.04
C ARG A 70 -3.32 -9.48 0.14
N ARG A 71 -3.89 -9.58 1.35
CA ARG A 71 -5.32 -9.40 1.60
C ARG A 71 -5.79 -7.95 1.38
N LEU A 72 -5.01 -6.98 1.83
CA LEU A 72 -5.25 -5.55 1.59
C LEU A 72 -5.21 -5.25 0.08
N GLY A 73 -4.26 -5.85 -0.64
CA GLY A 73 -4.17 -5.74 -2.09
C GLY A 73 -5.40 -6.27 -2.81
N SER A 74 -6.00 -7.38 -2.36
CA SER A 74 -7.22 -7.93 -2.98
C SER A 74 -8.45 -7.06 -2.71
N LEU A 75 -8.60 -6.54 -1.49
CA LEU A 75 -9.70 -5.63 -1.14
C LEU A 75 -9.61 -4.32 -1.92
N PHE A 76 -8.41 -3.74 -2.06
CA PHE A 76 -8.22 -2.52 -2.83
C PHE A 76 -8.54 -2.74 -4.32
N ARG A 77 -8.13 -3.88 -4.89
CA ARG A 77 -8.49 -4.25 -6.28
C ARG A 77 -10.00 -4.38 -6.46
N GLN A 78 -10.72 -4.94 -5.48
CA GLN A 78 -12.19 -5.02 -5.53
C GLN A 78 -12.83 -3.63 -5.49
N VAL A 79 -12.39 -2.76 -4.57
CA VAL A 79 -12.88 -1.38 -4.49
C VAL A 79 -12.59 -0.61 -5.78
N LEU A 80 -11.39 -0.75 -6.35
CA LEU A 80 -11.05 -0.13 -7.63
C LEU A 80 -11.89 -0.69 -8.78
N MET A 81 -12.19 -1.98 -8.78
CA MET A 81 -13.03 -2.59 -9.81
C MET A 81 -14.48 -2.10 -9.72
N GLU A 82 -14.99 -1.93 -8.50
CA GLU A 82 -16.33 -1.38 -8.25
C GLU A 82 -16.40 0.12 -8.58
N LEU A 83 -15.36 0.88 -8.21
CA LEU A 83 -15.22 2.28 -8.61
C LEU A 83 -15.16 2.42 -10.12
N LYS A 84 -14.40 1.55 -10.80
CA LYS A 84 -14.32 1.51 -12.27
C LYS A 84 -15.65 1.15 -12.91
N ARG A 85 -16.41 0.20 -12.33
CA ARG A 85 -17.77 -0.13 -12.77
C ARG A 85 -18.73 1.03 -12.58
N PHE A 86 -18.66 1.71 -11.43
CA PHE A 86 -19.48 2.87 -11.15
C PHE A 86 -19.17 4.03 -12.10
N HIS A 87 -17.89 4.28 -12.38
CA HIS A 87 -17.49 5.23 -13.41
C HIS A 87 -18.00 4.81 -14.79
N ALA A 88 -17.87 3.54 -15.17
CA ALA A 88 -18.37 3.04 -16.46
C ALA A 88 -19.90 3.18 -16.61
N MET A 89 -20.67 3.05 -15.52
CA MET A 89 -22.13 3.28 -15.53
C MET A 89 -22.51 4.75 -15.56
N ARG A 90 -21.66 5.64 -15.01
CA ARG A 90 -21.88 7.09 -14.98
C ARG A 90 -21.30 7.81 -16.22
N SER A 91 -20.33 7.19 -16.88
CA SER A 91 -19.70 7.65 -18.11
C SER A 91 -20.44 7.07 -19.33
N ASP A 92 -21.64 7.57 -19.60
CA ASP A 92 -22.21 7.46 -20.95
C ASP A 92 -21.38 8.30 -21.96
N ASP A 93 -20.52 9.18 -21.45
CA ASP A 93 -19.47 9.87 -22.19
C ASP A 93 -18.08 9.42 -21.67
N GLY A 94 -17.45 8.48 -22.37
CA GLY A 94 -16.11 7.95 -22.02
C GLY A 94 -14.99 8.99 -22.00
N SER A 95 -15.29 10.24 -22.40
CA SER A 95 -14.37 11.37 -22.35
C SER A 95 -14.09 11.86 -20.92
N GLU A 96 -15.10 11.91 -20.05
CA GLU A 96 -14.95 12.42 -18.68
C GLU A 96 -14.15 11.47 -17.78
N ALA A 97 -14.46 10.17 -17.82
CA ALA A 97 -13.71 9.17 -17.04
C ALA A 97 -12.24 9.07 -17.48
N ARG A 98 -11.98 9.24 -18.78
CA ARG A 98 -10.61 9.31 -19.30
C ARG A 98 -9.89 10.56 -18.76
N ARG A 99 -10.57 11.71 -18.73
CA ARG A 99 -10.01 12.96 -18.22
C ARG A 99 -9.69 12.87 -16.73
N GLU A 100 -10.59 12.33 -15.93
CA GLU A 100 -10.37 12.12 -14.50
C GLU A 100 -9.20 11.18 -14.23
N ALA A 101 -9.09 10.08 -14.97
CA ALA A 101 -7.95 9.17 -14.89
C ALA A 101 -6.62 9.87 -15.22
N ILE A 102 -6.59 10.73 -16.24
CA ILE A 102 -5.40 11.52 -16.59
C ILE A 102 -5.07 12.49 -15.44
N THR A 103 -6.03 13.21 -14.88
CA THR A 103 -5.81 14.13 -13.76
C THR A 103 -5.17 13.43 -12.56
N ILE A 104 -5.66 12.23 -12.20
CA ILE A 104 -5.10 11.43 -11.10
C ILE A 104 -3.65 11.02 -11.40
N LEU A 105 -3.36 10.59 -12.63
CA LEU A 105 -2.00 10.20 -13.02
C LEU A 105 -1.04 11.38 -13.05
N VAL A 106 -1.49 12.58 -13.44
CA VAL A 106 -0.68 13.80 -13.38
C VAL A 106 -0.35 14.16 -11.93
N ALA A 107 -1.29 14.02 -11.00
CA ALA A 107 -0.99 14.20 -9.57
C ALA A 107 0.02 13.16 -9.04
N ALA A 108 -0.04 11.92 -9.52
CA ALA A 108 0.89 10.86 -9.12
C ALA A 108 2.36 11.13 -9.54
N LEU A 109 2.60 11.97 -10.55
CA LEU A 109 3.95 12.39 -10.94
C LEU A 109 4.65 13.26 -9.87
N GLU A 110 3.92 13.85 -8.93
CA GLU A 110 4.50 14.61 -7.83
C GLU A 110 4.82 13.74 -6.60
N SER A 111 4.58 12.43 -6.69
CA SER A 111 4.90 11.51 -5.60
C SER A 111 6.41 11.56 -5.27
N PRO A 112 6.78 11.53 -3.97
CA PRO A 112 8.19 11.42 -3.58
C PRO A 112 8.81 10.06 -4.00
N ASP A 113 7.97 9.05 -4.22
CA ASP A 113 8.39 7.71 -4.65
C ASP A 113 8.69 7.67 -6.16
N ALA A 114 9.92 7.28 -6.51
CA ALA A 114 10.38 7.18 -7.89
C ALA A 114 9.62 6.12 -8.71
N GLU A 115 9.24 4.99 -8.11
CA GLU A 115 8.51 3.92 -8.79
C GLU A 115 7.08 4.37 -9.13
N VAL A 116 6.46 5.15 -8.26
CA VAL A 116 5.13 5.74 -8.50
C VAL A 116 5.18 6.74 -9.66
N ARG A 117 6.21 7.61 -9.71
CA ARG A 117 6.37 8.57 -10.81
C ARG A 117 6.57 7.88 -12.15
N GLU A 118 7.42 6.85 -12.20
CA GLU A 118 7.70 6.10 -13.43
C GLU A 118 6.46 5.36 -13.94
N ASN A 119 5.71 4.70 -13.05
CA ASN A 119 4.46 4.03 -13.40
C ASN A 119 3.39 5.02 -13.89
N ALA A 120 3.29 6.20 -13.25
CA ALA A 120 2.37 7.25 -13.67
C ALA A 120 2.70 7.76 -15.07
N HIS A 121 3.97 8.05 -15.36
CA HIS A 121 4.44 8.46 -16.70
C HIS A 121 4.12 7.42 -17.77
N LYS A 122 4.45 6.14 -17.53
CA LYS A 122 4.17 5.05 -18.47
C LYS A 122 2.67 4.93 -18.80
N HIS A 123 1.81 5.09 -17.78
CA HIS A 123 0.37 5.06 -17.98
C HIS A 123 -0.16 6.30 -18.72
N LEU A 124 0.37 7.49 -18.44
CA LEU A 124 0.03 8.72 -19.15
C LEU A 124 0.41 8.62 -20.64
N SER A 125 1.64 8.18 -20.93
CA SER A 125 2.10 8.00 -22.32
C SER A 125 1.23 6.99 -23.08
N ARG A 126 0.87 5.86 -22.45
CA ARG A 126 -0.02 4.86 -23.06
C ARG A 126 -1.45 5.38 -23.30
N LEU A 127 -1.99 6.20 -22.40
CA LEU A 127 -3.37 6.69 -22.49
C LEU A 127 -3.53 7.84 -23.48
N THR A 128 -2.53 8.71 -23.56
CA THR A 128 -2.58 9.96 -24.35
C THR A 128 -1.84 9.86 -25.67
N GLY A 129 -0.88 8.93 -25.81
CA GLY A 129 0.01 8.82 -26.96
C GLY A 129 1.11 9.89 -27.01
N VAL A 130 1.17 10.77 -26.01
CA VAL A 130 2.14 11.87 -25.92
C VAL A 130 3.17 11.55 -24.84
N ASP A 131 4.41 11.99 -25.01
CA ASP A 131 5.45 11.84 -24.01
C ASP A 131 5.98 13.21 -23.56
N HIS A 132 5.65 13.60 -22.33
CA HIS A 132 6.18 14.79 -21.66
C HIS A 132 7.17 14.43 -20.54
N GLY A 133 7.62 13.17 -20.47
CA GLY A 133 8.45 12.67 -19.39
C GLY A 133 7.74 12.67 -18.04
N THR A 134 8.52 12.74 -16.96
CA THR A 134 8.02 12.70 -15.57
C THR A 134 7.67 14.09 -15.01
N ASP A 135 7.70 15.14 -15.83
CA ASP A 135 7.41 16.51 -15.40
C ASP A 135 5.90 16.78 -15.32
N ALA A 136 5.37 16.82 -14.09
CA ALA A 136 3.96 17.08 -13.83
C ALA A 136 3.49 18.44 -14.37
N ALA A 137 4.35 19.45 -14.43
CA ALA A 137 3.98 20.79 -14.90
C ALA A 137 3.62 20.79 -16.38
N ASN A 138 4.43 20.13 -17.22
CA ASN A 138 4.18 20.01 -18.66
C ASN A 138 2.87 19.25 -18.94
N TRP A 139 2.61 18.19 -18.16
CA TRP A 139 1.36 17.43 -18.28
C TRP A 139 0.12 18.26 -17.91
N ARG A 140 0.21 19.15 -16.91
CA ARG A 140 -0.90 20.07 -16.57
C ARG A 140 -1.20 21.05 -17.69
N VAL A 141 -0.17 21.67 -18.25
CA VAL A 141 -0.33 22.61 -19.39
C VAL A 141 -1.01 21.92 -20.57
N TRP A 142 -0.61 20.68 -20.88
CA TRP A 142 -1.24 19.89 -21.93
C TRP A 142 -2.71 19.59 -21.63
N LEU A 143 -3.04 19.18 -20.39
CA LEU A 143 -4.41 18.87 -19.98
C LEU A 143 -5.34 20.10 -20.05
N ASP A 144 -4.83 21.27 -19.69
CA ASP A 144 -5.55 22.53 -19.80
C ASP A 144 -5.82 22.90 -21.27
N ALA A 145 -4.86 22.67 -22.16
CA ALA A 145 -5.03 22.90 -23.58
C ALA A 145 -6.14 22.00 -24.17
N GLN A 146 -6.15 20.71 -23.82
CA GLN A 146 -7.21 19.78 -24.24
C GLN A 146 -8.60 20.21 -23.74
N SER A 147 -8.66 20.70 -22.50
CA SER A 147 -9.89 21.17 -21.86
C SER A 147 -10.48 22.44 -22.49
N ARG A 148 -9.67 23.21 -23.24
CA ARG A 148 -10.12 24.38 -24.00
C ARG A 148 -10.66 23.96 -25.37
N SER A 149 -9.97 23.04 -26.05
CA SER A 149 -10.39 22.53 -27.36
C SER A 149 -11.75 21.83 -27.31
N GLN A 150 -12.05 21.07 -26.25
CA GLN A 150 -13.35 20.40 -26.09
C GLN A 150 -14.53 21.32 -25.76
N ARG A 151 -14.28 22.56 -25.31
CA ARG A 151 -15.35 23.54 -24.97
C ARG A 151 -15.80 24.40 -26.15
N GLY A 152 -15.06 24.38 -27.26
CA GLY A 152 -15.31 25.21 -28.44
C GLY A 152 -16.08 24.52 -29.58
N THR A 153 -16.47 23.26 -29.39
CA THR A 153 -17.27 22.44 -30.31
C THR A 153 -18.66 22.21 -29.74
#